data_AF-A0A830CYQ2-F1
#
_entry.id   AF-A0A830CYQ2-F1
#
_cell.length_a   1.000
_cell.length_b   1.000
_cell.length_c   1.000
_cell.angle_alpha   90.00
_cell.angle_beta   90.00
_cell.angle_gamma   90.00
#
_symmetry.space_group_name_H-M   'P 1'
#
loop_
_entity.id
_entity.type
_entity.pdbx_description
1 polymer ?
#
loop_
_entity_poly.entity_id
_entity_poly.type
_entity_poly.pdbx_seq_one_letter_code
_entity_poly.pdbx_strand_id
1 'polypeptide(L)'
;MQIPFQVGVSKGDLRKAVKSSLSGVDKSITAMYKKLQKNLTTEELLPSLWDKCKKEFLDKYDSFAQLVAKVYPSENIPAVSEMRDILASM
;
A
#
# COMPACT_ATOMS: atom_id res chain seq x y z
N MET A 1 11.56 0.46 41.24
CA MET A 1 12.11 0.78 39.91
C MET A 1 10.96 0.85 38.92
N GLN A 2 10.67 2.01 38.35
CA GLN A 2 9.80 2.09 37.18
C GLN A 2 10.69 1.95 35.94
N ILE A 3 10.37 0.98 35.09
CA ILE A 3 10.97 0.87 33.76
C ILE A 3 10.46 2.07 32.96
N PRO A 4 11.33 2.98 32.46
CA PRO A 4 10.88 4.07 31.60
C PRO A 4 10.27 3.46 30.34
N PHE A 5 9.03 3.82 30.03
CA PHE A 5 8.38 3.45 28.78
C PHE A 5 9.13 4.13 27.62
N GLN A 6 10.11 3.44 27.03
CA GLN A 6 10.73 3.87 25.78
C GLN A 6 9.74 3.60 24.66
N VAL A 7 8.91 4.59 24.36
CA VAL A 7 8.15 4.64 23.10
C VAL A 7 9.14 4.85 21.98
N GLY A 8 9.65 3.75 21.41
CA GLY A 8 10.67 3.79 20.35
C GLY A 8 10.21 4.39 19.02
N VAL A 9 9.00 4.93 18.92
CA VAL A 9 8.47 5.54 17.69
C VAL A 9 7.62 6.75 18.05
N SER A 10 8.11 7.96 17.75
CA SER A 10 7.31 9.17 17.91
C SER A 10 6.26 9.28 16.81
N LYS A 11 5.23 10.12 17.02
CA LYS A 11 4.25 10.48 15.96
C LYS A 11 4.95 10.98 14.68
N GLY A 12 6.10 11.64 14.82
CA GLY A 12 6.90 12.13 13.70
C GLY A 12 7.60 11.01 12.92
N ASP A 13 8.07 9.97 13.62
CA ASP A 13 8.77 8.84 12.99
C ASP A 13 7.79 7.97 12.19
N LEU A 14 6.59 7.75 12.72
CA LEU A 14 5.56 7.02 11.97
C LEU A 14 5.03 7.84 10.77
N ARG A 15 4.87 9.17 10.89
CA ARG A 15 4.58 10.05 9.73
C ARG A 15 5.63 9.91 8.63
N LYS A 16 6.92 9.90 8.98
CA LYS A 16 8.02 9.70 8.01
C LYS A 16 7.96 8.31 7.37
N ALA A 17 7.72 7.27 8.16
CA ALA A 17 7.61 5.91 7.67
C ALA A 17 6.45 5.77 6.68
N VAL A 18 5.25 6.26 7.02
CA VAL A 18 4.08 6.26 6.13
C VAL A 18 4.38 6.98 4.82
N LYS A 19 4.94 8.20 4.89
CA LYS A 19 5.30 8.96 3.69
C LYS A 19 6.32 8.22 2.81
N SER A 20 7.33 7.60 3.43
CA SER A 20 8.36 6.85 2.71
C SER A 20 7.81 5.57 2.07
N SER A 21 6.85 4.90 2.70
CA SER A 21 6.22 3.69 2.15
C SER A 21 5.28 4.02 1.01
N LEU A 22 4.54 5.13 1.08
CA LEU A 22 3.55 5.50 0.07
C LEU A 22 4.15 6.19 -1.17
N SER A 23 5.30 6.85 -1.05
CA SER A 23 5.91 7.61 -2.15
C SER A 23 6.41 6.78 -3.33
N GLY A 24 6.50 5.45 -3.20
CA GLY A 24 6.93 4.54 -4.26
C GLY A 24 5.91 3.46 -4.61
N VAL A 25 4.65 3.65 -4.21
CA VAL A 25 3.60 2.63 -4.38
C VAL A 25 3.29 2.37 -5.86
N ASP A 26 3.22 3.43 -6.67
CA ASP A 26 3.08 3.41 -8.13
C ASP A 26 4.15 2.55 -8.82
N LYS A 27 5.42 2.77 -8.47
CA LYS A 27 6.56 2.01 -8.99
C LYS A 27 6.50 0.56 -8.55
N SER A 28 6.09 0.32 -7.32
CA SER A 28 5.99 -1.03 -6.75
C SER A 28 4.88 -1.85 -7.42
N ILE A 29 3.71 -1.22 -7.67
CA ILE A 29 2.60 -1.83 -8.41
C ILE A 29 3.03 -2.12 -9.85
N THR A 30 3.71 -1.20 -10.52
CA THR A 30 4.22 -1.39 -11.89
C THR A 30 5.21 -2.56 -11.95
N ALA A 31 6.12 -2.65 -10.98
CA ALA A 31 7.09 -3.74 -10.88
C ALA A 31 6.40 -5.08 -10.63
N MET A 32 5.33 -5.12 -9.83
CA MET A 32 4.51 -6.30 -9.60
C MET A 32 3.85 -6.77 -10.90
N TYR A 33 3.22 -5.87 -11.65
CA TYR A 33 2.61 -6.20 -12.94
C TYR A 33 3.63 -6.75 -13.94
N LYS A 34 4.79 -6.10 -14.09
CA LYS A 34 5.89 -6.58 -14.95
C LYS A 34 6.42 -7.96 -14.52
N LYS A 35 6.46 -8.24 -13.22
CA LYS A 35 6.84 -9.56 -12.72
C LYS A 35 5.80 -10.62 -13.07
N LEU A 36 4.51 -10.31 -12.97
CA LEU A 36 3.45 -11.22 -13.40
C LEU A 36 3.58 -11.54 -14.90
N GLN A 37 3.74 -10.52 -15.75
CA GLN A 37 3.97 -10.70 -17.19
C GLN A 37 5.16 -11.61 -17.49
N LYS A 38 6.29 -11.44 -16.80
CA LYS A 38 7.52 -12.19 -17.07
C LYS A 38 7.50 -13.64 -16.59
N ASN A 39 6.74 -13.95 -15.54
CA ASN A 39 6.74 -15.28 -14.92
C ASN A 39 5.56 -16.15 -15.35
N LEU A 40 4.58 -15.59 -16.06
CA LEU A 40 3.45 -16.34 -16.59
C LEU A 40 3.82 -16.92 -17.96
N THR A 41 3.72 -18.25 -18.07
CA THR A 41 3.82 -18.98 -19.34
C THR A 41 2.52 -18.92 -20.14
N THR A 42 1.42 -18.51 -19.52
CA THR A 42 0.08 -18.42 -20.14
C THR A 42 -0.45 -17.00 -19.99
N GLU A 43 -0.32 -16.21 -21.06
CA GLU A 43 -0.73 -14.79 -21.09
C GLU A 43 -2.23 -14.60 -20.83
N GLU A 44 -3.06 -15.59 -21.19
CA GLU A 44 -4.52 -15.56 -20.97
C GLU A 44 -4.92 -15.52 -19.49
N LEU A 45 -4.04 -15.96 -18.58
CA LEU A 45 -4.28 -15.93 -17.14
C LEU A 45 -3.87 -14.59 -16.52
N LEU A 46 -3.10 -13.76 -17.22
CA LEU A 46 -2.60 -12.49 -16.69
C LEU A 46 -3.73 -11.55 -16.24
N PRO A 47 -4.82 -11.34 -17.01
CA PRO A 47 -5.90 -10.43 -16.58
C PRO A 47 -6.57 -10.90 -15.29
N SER A 48 -6.91 -12.18 -15.17
CA SER A 48 -7.62 -12.72 -13.99
C SER A 48 -6.74 -12.72 -12.74
N LEU A 49 -5.45 -13.04 -12.89
CA LEU A 49 -4.48 -12.95 -11.80
C LEU A 49 -4.24 -11.50 -11.38
N TRP A 50 -4.15 -10.59 -12.35
CA TRP A 50 -3.99 -9.17 -12.08
C TRP A 50 -5.20 -8.62 -11.32
N ASP A 51 -6.42 -8.96 -11.73
CA ASP A 51 -7.65 -8.58 -11.02
C ASP A 51 -7.65 -9.07 -9.56
N LYS A 52 -7.19 -10.31 -9.33
CA LYS A 52 -7.03 -10.84 -7.97
C LYS A 52 -6.00 -10.05 -7.16
N CYS A 53 -4.83 -9.74 -7.74
CA CYS A 53 -3.80 -8.92 -7.09
C CYS A 53 -4.29 -7.51 -6.76
N LYS A 54 -5.00 -6.86 -7.69
CA LYS A 54 -5.60 -5.53 -7.47
C LYS A 54 -6.57 -5.56 -6.29
N LYS A 55 -7.43 -6.57 -6.23
CA LYS A 55 -8.38 -6.74 -5.13
C LYS A 55 -7.66 -6.93 -3.78
N GLU A 56 -6.72 -7.87 -3.70
CA GLU A 56 -5.98 -8.10 -2.45
C GLU A 56 -5.15 -6.90 -2.00
N PHE A 57 -4.61 -6.12 -2.93
CA PHE A 57 -3.93 -4.87 -2.61
C PHE A 57 -4.90 -3.84 -2.01
N LEU A 58 -6.06 -3.63 -2.67
CA LEU A 58 -7.05 -2.65 -2.21
C LEU A 58 -7.62 -3.01 -0.84
N ASP A 59 -7.92 -4.29 -0.58
CA ASP A 59 -8.43 -4.75 0.72
C ASP A 59 -7.42 -4.46 1.85
N LYS A 60 -6.13 -4.69 1.60
CA LYS A 60 -5.04 -4.38 2.55
C LYS A 60 -4.83 -2.87 2.70
N TYR A 61 -4.91 -2.13 1.59
CA TYR A 61 -4.75 -0.68 1.59
C TYR A 61 -5.87 0.03 2.36
N ASP A 62 -7.12 -0.41 2.20
CA ASP A 62 -8.26 0.10 2.95
C ASP A 62 -8.08 -0.12 4.46
N SER A 63 -7.70 -1.35 4.85
CA SER A 63 -7.37 -1.66 6.25
C SER A 63 -6.26 -0.77 6.79
N PHE A 64 -5.20 -0.53 6.01
CA PHE A 64 -4.12 0.39 6.35
C PHE A 64 -4.62 1.84 6.48
N ALA A 65 -5.44 2.32 5.56
CA ALA A 65 -5.97 3.68 5.56
C ALA A 65 -6.85 3.95 6.80
N GLN A 66 -7.68 2.98 7.19
CA GLN A 66 -8.47 3.03 8.41
C GLN A 66 -7.58 3.11 9.66
N LEU A 67 -6.48 2.34 9.71
CA LEU A 67 -5.52 2.39 10.80
C LEU A 67 -4.79 3.75 10.86
N VAL A 68 -4.38 4.29 9.71
CA VAL A 68 -3.76 5.62 9.64
C VAL A 68 -4.73 6.67 10.12
N ALA A 69 -5.99 6.68 9.69
CA ALA A 69 -6.99 7.64 10.14
C ALA A 69 -7.21 7.57 11.67
N LYS A 70 -7.15 6.37 12.25
CA LYS A 70 -7.30 6.15 13.70
C LYS A 70 -6.11 6.66 14.52
N VAL A 71 -4.88 6.48 14.04
CA VAL A 71 -3.65 6.82 14.79
C VAL A 71 -3.10 8.20 14.41
N TYR A 72 -3.37 8.65 13.18
CA TYR A 72 -2.90 9.88 12.54
C TYR A 72 -4.03 10.62 11.82
N PRO A 73 -5.07 11.09 12.54
CA PRO A 73 -6.24 11.72 11.92
C PRO A 73 -5.92 12.99 11.11
N SER A 74 -4.76 13.61 11.33
CA SER A 74 -4.30 14.80 10.61
C SER A 74 -3.47 14.46 9.37
N GLU A 75 -3.18 13.19 9.11
CA GLU A 75 -2.41 12.78 7.95
C GLU A 75 -3.26 12.54 6.73
N ASN A 76 -2.81 13.14 5.63
CA ASN A 76 -3.41 12.96 4.33
C ASN A 76 -2.61 11.89 3.58
N ILE A 77 -3.21 10.73 3.42
CA ILE A 77 -2.73 9.66 2.54
C ILE A 77 -3.65 9.60 1.33
N PRO A 78 -3.21 9.06 0.18
CA PRO A 78 -4.09 8.89 -0.97
C PRO A 78 -5.34 8.09 -0.60
N ALA A 79 -6.48 8.47 -1.15
CA ALA A 79 -7.71 7.72 -0.91
C ALA A 79 -7.64 6.32 -1.56
N VAL A 80 -8.45 5.39 -1.04
CA VAL A 80 -8.62 4.06 -1.66
C VAL A 80 -9.09 4.18 -3.12
N SER A 81 -9.87 5.21 -3.45
CA SER A 81 -10.29 5.51 -4.82
C SER A 81 -9.12 5.90 -5.72
N GLU A 82 -8.19 6.74 -5.25
CA GLU A 82 -7.00 7.11 -6.02
C GLU A 82 -6.12 5.87 -6.30
N MET A 83 -5.96 4.98 -5.32
CA MET A 83 -5.26 3.71 -5.53
C MET A 83 -5.95 2.82 -6.55
N ARG A 84 -7.29 2.78 -6.55
CA ARG A 84 -8.07 2.04 -7.54
C ARG A 84 -7.84 2.57 -8.94
N ASP A 85 -7.80 3.89 -9.10
CA ASP A 85 -7.58 4.54 -10.40
C ASP A 85 -6.16 4.25 -10.92
N ILE A 86 -5.15 4.30 -10.04
CA ILE A 86 -3.77 3.90 -10.38
C ILE A 86 -3.72 2.45 -10.85
N LEU A 87 -4.39 1.53 -10.15
CA LEU A 87 -4.43 0.11 -10.51
C LEU A 87 -5.20 -0.16 -11.82
N ALA A 88 -6.22 0.66 -12.12
CA ALA A 88 -7.00 0.55 -13.35
C ALA A 88 -6.25 1.09 -14.58
N SER A 89 -5.25 1.95 -14.37
CA SER A 89 -4.41 2.52 -15.44
C SER A 89 -3.31 1.58 -15.95
N MET A 90 -3.18 0.39 -15.34
CA MET A 90 -2.17 -0.62 -15.67
C MET A 90 -2.71 -1.80 -16.48
#